data_AF-A0A4E0QL34-F1
#
_entry.id   AF-A0A4E0QL34-F1
#
_cell.length_a   1.000
_cell.length_b   1.000
_cell.length_c   1.000
_cell.angle_alpha   90.00
_cell.angle_beta   90.00
_cell.angle_gamma   90.00
#
_symmetry.space_group_name_H-M   'P 1'
#
loop_
_entity.id
_entity.type
_entity.pdbx_description
1 polymer ?
#
loop_
_entity_poly.entity_id
_entity_poly.type
_entity_poly.pdbx_seq_one_letter_code
_entity_poly.pdbx_strand_id
1 'polypeptide(L)' 'MRGTHPTLAFSEEFYVRAFKLYRDRMDKEWGLVDCVSFVVMSDREITDALTTDIHFQQAGFRALLREN' A
#
# COMPACT_ATOMS: atom_id res chain seq x y z
N MET A 1 -4.96 21.09 14.91
CA MET A 1 -3.65 20.68 14.36
C MET A 1 -3.88 20.28 12.91
N ARG A 2 -3.39 21.05 11.92
CA ARG A 2 -3.45 20.60 10.53
C ARG A 2 -2.31 19.61 10.35
N GLY A 3 -2.61 18.31 10.44
CA GLY A 3 -1.68 17.30 9.98
C GLY A 3 -1.47 17.53 8.48
N THR A 4 -0.26 17.91 8.09
CA THR A 4 0.12 17.88 6.68
C THR A 4 0.18 16.41 6.30
N HIS A 5 -0.86 15.89 5.65
CA HIS A 5 -0.77 14.60 4.96
C HIS A 5 -0.08 14.88 3.63
N PRO A 6 1.21 14.59 3.47
CA PRO A 6 1.91 14.91 2.23
C PRO A 6 1.37 14.02 1.11
N THR A 7 0.81 14.62 0.07
CA THR A 7 0.54 13.90 -1.18
C THR A 7 1.86 13.56 -1.83
N LEU A 8 2.02 12.30 -2.22
CA LEU A 8 3.23 11.81 -2.88
C LEU A 8 3.04 11.79 -4.39
N ALA A 9 4.02 12.33 -5.12
CA ALA A 9 4.05 12.19 -6.56
C ALA A 9 4.32 10.71 -6.93
N PHE A 10 3.58 10.21 -7.91
CA PHE A 10 3.84 8.90 -8.47
C PHE A 10 5.08 8.96 -9.37
N SER A 11 6.18 8.33 -8.94
CA SER A 11 7.45 8.30 -9.66
C SER A 11 7.65 7.00 -10.43
N GLU A 12 8.56 7.02 -11.41
CA GLU A 12 8.97 5.82 -12.15
C GLU A 12 9.53 4.73 -11.22
N GLU A 13 10.25 5.13 -10.16
CA GLU A 13 10.76 4.19 -9.15
C GLU A 13 9.62 3.42 -8.46
N PHE A 14 8.58 4.14 -8.04
CA PHE A 14 7.40 3.50 -7.43
C PHE A 14 6.69 2.60 -8.43
N TYR A 15 6.57 3.02 -9.70
CA TYR A 15 5.99 2.19 -10.75
C TYR A 15 6.75 0.88 -10.94
N VAL A 16 8.06 0.92 -11.13
CA VAL A 16 8.88 -0.28 -11.39
C VAL A 16 8.79 -1.28 -10.23
N ARG A 17 8.89 -0.80 -8.99
CA ARG A 17 8.84 -1.64 -7.79
C ARG A 17 7.44 -2.22 -7.56
N ALA A 18 6.39 -1.41 -7.71
CA ALA A 18 5.02 -1.87 -7.58
C ALA A 18 4.63 -2.85 -8.70
N PHE A 19 5.07 -2.60 -9.93
CA PHE A 19 4.82 -3.49 -11.06
C PHE A 19 5.53 -4.83 -10.91
N LYS A 20 6.75 -4.85 -10.36
CA LYS A 20 7.43 -6.08 -9.98
C LYS A 20 6.62 -6.84 -8.92
N LEU A 21 6.18 -6.17 -7.86
CA LEU A 21 5.38 -6.79 -6.80
C LEU A 21 4.06 -7.37 -7.34
N TYR A 22 3.36 -6.62 -8.18
CA TYR A 22 2.12 -7.05 -8.84
C TYR A 22 2.34 -8.34 -9.64
N ARG A 23 3.41 -8.39 -10.46
CA ARG A 23 3.75 -9.57 -11.27
C ARG A 23 4.19 -10.77 -10.43
N ASP A 24 4.86 -10.54 -9.31
CA ASP A 24 5.37 -11.60 -8.44
C ASP A 24 4.25 -12.21 -7.56
N ARG A 25 3.11 -11.53 -7.42
CA ARG A 25 1.98 -11.91 -6.56
C ARG A 25 0.74 -12.33 -7.35
N MET A 26 0.94 -13.20 -8.34
CA MET A 26 -0.16 -13.84 -9.07
C MET A 26 -1.05 -14.73 -8.18
N ASP A 27 -0.61 -15.03 -6.94
CA ASP A 27 -1.40 -15.70 -5.90
C ASP A 27 -2.43 -14.79 -5.21
N LYS A 28 -2.46 -13.51 -5.56
CA LYS A 28 -3.31 -12.49 -4.94
C LYS A 28 -4.11 -11.73 -5.99
N GLU A 29 -5.30 -11.29 -5.59
CA GLU A 29 -6.16 -10.39 -6.38
C GLU A 29 -5.74 -8.91 -6.24
N TRP A 30 -4.48 -8.65 -5.89
CA TRP A 30 -3.97 -7.30 -5.66
C TRP A 30 -3.92 -6.51 -6.97
N GLY A 31 -4.44 -5.28 -6.95
CA GLY A 31 -4.25 -4.33 -8.03
C GLY A 31 -2.87 -3.69 -8.02
N LEU A 32 -2.51 -3.02 -9.13
CA LEU A 32 -1.27 -2.25 -9.20
C LEU A 32 -1.25 -1.11 -8.14
N VAL A 33 -2.39 -0.46 -7.91
CA VAL A 33 -2.52 0.62 -6.91
C VAL A 33 -2.30 0.12 -5.48
N ASP A 34 -2.76 -1.09 -5.17
CA ASP A 34 -2.47 -1.74 -3.89
C ASP A 34 -0.97 -1.93 -3.72
N CYS A 35 -0.30 -2.46 -4.75
CA CYS A 35 1.15 -2.67 -4.74
C CYS A 35 1.94 -1.36 -4.59
N VAL A 36 1.50 -0.28 -5.24
CA VAL A 36 2.09 1.06 -5.05
C VAL A 36 1.95 1.50 -3.58
N SER A 37 0.77 1.31 -3.00
CA SER A 37 0.51 1.65 -1.61
C SER A 37 1.40 0.85 -0.66
N PHE A 38 1.57 -0.45 -0.90
CA PHE A 38 2.42 -1.32 -0.08
C PHE A 38 3.89 -0.91 -0.14
N VAL A 39 4.41 -0.56 -1.32
CA VAL A 39 5.78 -0.05 -1.48
C VAL A 39 5.95 1.26 -0.70
N VAL A 40 5.04 2.22 -0.88
CA VAL A 40 5.08 3.52 -0.21
C VAL A 40 5.02 3.39 1.31
N MET A 41 4.14 2.51 1.81
CA MET A 41 3.98 2.26 3.24
C MET A 41 5.19 1.57 3.84
N SER A 42 5.76 0.58 3.14
CA SER A 42 6.99 -0.11 3.57
C SER A 42 8.17 0.86 3.66
N ASP A 43 8.37 1.70 2.64
CA ASP A 43 9.48 2.66 2.61
C ASP A 43 9.40 3.74 3.69
N ARG A 44 8.17 4.06 4.13
CA ARG A 44 7.90 5.08 5.15
C ARG A 44 7.63 4.50 6.53
N GLU A 45 7.79 3.19 6.69
CA GLU A 45 7.51 2.48 7.94
C GLU A 45 6.07 2.74 8.47
N ILE A 46 5.12 2.92 7.55
CA ILE A 46 3.70 3.10 7.86
C ILE A 46 3.07 1.71 7.99
N THR A 47 2.55 1.39 9.17
CA THR A 47 1.90 0.10 9.43
C THR A 47 0.39 0.15 9.26
N ASP A 48 -0.21 1.31 9.49
CA ASP A 48 -1.65 1.47 9.63
C ASP A 48 -2.24 2.14 8.39
N ALA A 49 -3.15 1.44 7.72
CA ALA A 49 -3.92 1.93 6.59
C ALA A 49 -5.37 2.19 6.99
N LEU A 50 -5.86 3.41 6.72
CA LEU A 50 -7.27 3.75 6.87
C LEU A 50 -8.06 3.22 5.67
N THR A 51 -8.38 1.93 5.68
CA THR A 51 -9.05 1.25 4.56
C THR A 51 -9.92 0.09 5.03
N THR A 52 -10.95 -0.25 4.25
CA THR A 52 -11.78 -1.45 4.40
C THR A 52 -11.29 -2.63 3.56
N ASP A 53 -10.22 -2.42 2.78
CA ASP A 53 -9.68 -3.41 1.86
C ASP A 53 -8.84 -4.48 2.58
N ILE A 54 -9.18 -5.76 2.35
CA ILE A 54 -8.48 -6.92 2.93
C ILE A 54 -7.06 -7.08 2.39
N HIS A 55 -6.75 -6.53 1.21
CA HIS A 55 -5.42 -6.66 0.58
C HIS A 55 -4.30 -6.13 1.49
N PHE A 56 -4.56 -5.05 2.24
CA PHE A 56 -3.61 -4.46 3.17
C PHE A 56 -3.26 -5.43 4.31
N GLN A 57 -4.24 -6.14 4.86
CA GLN A 57 -3.99 -7.17 5.88
C GLN A 57 -3.23 -8.37 5.31
N GLN A 58 -3.53 -8.79 4.08
CA GLN A 58 -2.79 -9.86 3.41
C GLN A 58 -1.32 -9.48 3.14
N ALA A 59 -1.02 -8.19 2.95
CA ALA A 59 0.32 -7.66 2.78
C ALA A 59 1.06 -7.41 4.11
N GLY A 60 0.40 -7.61 5.26
CA GLY A 60 0.99 -7.44 6.59
C GLY A 60 0.73 -6.09 7.26
N PHE A 61 -0.11 -5.24 6.68
CA PHE A 61 -0.52 -3.95 7.26
C PHE A 61 -1.79 -4.07 8.11
N ARG A 62 -2.03 -3.07 8.95
CA ARG A 62 -3.25 -2.92 9.74
C ARG A 62 -4.30 -2.14 8.96
N ALA A 63 -5.38 -2.80 8.56
CA ALA A 63 -6.52 -2.13 7.93
C ALA A 63 -7.48 -1.62 9.02
N LEU A 64 -7.30 -0.38 9.44
CA LEU A 64 -7.96 0.18 10.63
C LEU A 64 -9.49 0.13 10.59
N LEU A 65 -10.10 0.21 9.40
CA LEU A 65 -11.57 0.15 9.26
C LEU A 65 -12.11 -1.29 9.23
N ARG A 66 -11.23 -2.29 9.37
CA ARG A 66 -11.57 -3.71 9.51
C ARG A 66 -11.22 -4.24 10.91
N GLU A 67 -10.63 -3.42 11.77
CA GLU A 67 -10.34 -3.74 13.16
C GLU A 67 -11.57 -3.34 14.00
N ASN A 68 -12.03 -4.26 14.88
CA ASN A 68 -13.17 -4.04 15.77
C ASN A 68 -12.76 -3.33 17.05
#